data_AF-A0A6P8HY86-F1
#
_entry.id   AF-A0A6P8HY86-F1
#
_cell.length_a   1.000
_cell.length_b   1.000
_cell.length_c   1.000
_cell.angle_alpha   90.00
_cell.angle_beta   90.00
_cell.angle_gamma   90.00
#
_symmetry.space_group_name_H-M   'P 1'
#
loop_
_entity.id
_entity.type
_entity.pdbx_description
1 polymer ?
#
loop_
_entity_poly.entity_id
_entity_poly.type
_entity_poly.pdbx_seq_one_letter_code
_entity_poly.pdbx_strand_id
1 'polypeptide(L)'
;MAWFFMIIFICTIQSIDAETKPFRWCTVTDDEMKKCEKFKKALPDLAQAEGVSISPGCVAGSSDEDCIKKINDNVADFITLNGGKIYHAGKTYGLVPIVSEDYGPPGNTGYFAMAVAKKQTNITINTLKGRKTCHTGYRRSAGWNIPIGYLLQGKMKRVGCGNTVDAQSAAAFFSQSCVPGVPKDKGLENLCQLCPPESQCAASSKNRYNGHPGAFKCMAEGKGEVAFLKLPTSLDVLRSEGAKYGNMSEYKYLCLNGKTKVLSPDAYKKCHLFFSPAHAVVTRSGNNQDYIKILLRASKYCQKNTTASNCSGFYIFESVRYVPGEKHLLFKDSTKQLVDVKGKNTYKKLLGEDYIKILEAFTVDTTCSGVNPTLFTSLSGLLMTIVALLGLVL
;
A
#
# COMPACT_ATOMS: atom_id res chain seq x y z
N MET A 1 40.11 -2.24 -77.72
CA MET A 1 40.34 -1.77 -76.35
C MET A 1 39.02 -1.91 -75.59
N ALA A 2 38.89 -2.93 -74.74
CA ALA A 2 37.67 -3.17 -73.97
C ALA A 2 37.82 -2.53 -72.59
N TRP A 3 36.92 -1.61 -72.24
CA TRP A 3 36.87 -0.95 -70.94
C TRP A 3 36.05 -1.81 -69.97
N PHE A 4 36.69 -2.36 -68.94
CA PHE A 4 36.04 -3.01 -67.81
C PHE A 4 35.53 -1.94 -66.84
N PHE A 5 34.21 -1.77 -66.74
CA PHE A 5 33.60 -1.03 -65.64
C PHE A 5 33.44 -1.97 -64.44
N MET A 6 34.30 -1.80 -63.43
CA MET A 6 34.19 -2.49 -62.15
C MET A 6 33.23 -1.70 -61.25
N ILE A 7 31.99 -2.20 -61.10
CA ILE A 7 31.01 -1.62 -60.18
C ILE A 7 31.37 -2.09 -58.76
N ILE A 8 31.93 -1.18 -57.96
CA ILE A 8 32.20 -1.42 -56.54
C ILE A 8 30.89 -1.24 -55.77
N PHE A 9 30.31 -2.35 -55.31
CA PHE A 9 29.18 -2.35 -54.37
C PHE A 9 29.72 -2.03 -52.97
N ILE A 10 29.64 -0.76 -52.56
CA ILE A 10 29.93 -0.35 -51.18
C ILE A 10 28.72 -0.77 -50.34
N CYS A 11 28.85 -1.89 -49.62
CA CYS A 11 27.89 -2.31 -48.61
C CYS A 11 28.06 -1.39 -47.38
N THR A 12 27.32 -0.28 -47.33
CA THR A 12 27.22 0.53 -46.12
C THR A 12 26.39 -0.25 -45.10
N ILE A 13 27.05 -0.88 -44.13
CA ILE A 13 26.40 -1.40 -42.93
C ILE A 13 25.89 -0.17 -42.15
N GLN A 14 24.61 0.15 -42.31
CA GLN A 14 23.94 1.08 -41.41
C GLN A 14 23.74 0.36 -40.08
N SER A 15 24.61 0.64 -39.12
CA SER A 15 24.39 0.31 -37.72
C SER A 15 23.10 1.00 -37.28
N ILE A 16 22.00 0.26 -37.10
CA ILE A 16 20.84 0.78 -36.40
C ILE A 16 21.24 0.84 -34.93
N ASP A 17 21.76 1.98 -34.48
CA ASP A 17 22.00 2.21 -33.07
C ASP A 17 20.66 2.08 -32.34
N ALA A 18 20.56 1.08 -31.46
CA ALA A 18 19.37 0.87 -30.66
C ALA A 18 19.14 2.11 -29.78
N GLU A 19 17.97 2.75 -29.93
CA GLU A 19 17.59 3.95 -29.17
C GLU A 19 17.79 3.74 -27.66
N THR A 20 18.59 4.60 -27.03
CA THR A 20 18.85 4.54 -25.58
C THR A 20 17.61 4.98 -24.81
N LYS A 21 17.06 4.07 -23.99
CA LYS A 21 15.82 4.31 -23.24
C LYS A 21 16.10 4.92 -21.86
N PRO A 22 15.34 5.93 -21.39
CA PRO A 22 15.52 6.45 -20.03
C PRO A 22 15.12 5.41 -18.98
N PHE A 23 15.93 5.28 -17.92
CA PHE A 23 15.63 4.42 -16.77
C PHE A 23 15.86 5.19 -15.47
N ARG A 24 14.90 6.04 -15.10
CA ARG A 24 14.98 6.91 -13.93
C ARG A 24 14.07 6.41 -12.81
N TRP A 25 14.66 5.96 -11.71
CA TRP A 25 13.91 5.49 -10.55
C TRP A 25 13.59 6.64 -9.60
N CYS A 26 12.32 6.80 -9.23
CA CYS A 26 11.90 7.81 -8.27
C CYS A 26 12.02 7.30 -6.82
N THR A 27 12.58 8.11 -5.93
CA THR A 27 12.81 7.77 -4.51
C THR A 27 12.17 8.80 -3.61
N VAL A 28 11.54 8.38 -2.51
CA VAL A 28 10.76 9.27 -1.63
C VAL A 28 11.48 9.66 -0.33
N THR A 29 12.69 9.12 -0.09
CA THR A 29 13.55 9.47 1.04
C THR A 29 15.01 9.55 0.61
N ASP A 30 15.84 10.23 1.39
CA ASP A 30 17.29 10.28 1.18
C ASP A 30 17.94 8.89 1.31
N ASP A 31 17.39 8.02 2.14
CA ASP A 31 17.88 6.65 2.31
C ASP A 31 17.55 5.77 1.11
N GLU A 32 16.38 5.94 0.51
CA GLU A 32 16.09 5.34 -0.79
C GLU A 32 16.99 5.89 -1.89
N MET A 33 17.26 7.20 -1.90
CA MET A 33 18.19 7.82 -2.86
C MET A 33 19.58 7.17 -2.77
N LYS A 34 20.12 6.96 -1.55
CA LYS A 34 21.41 6.27 -1.35
C LYS A 34 21.41 4.86 -1.96
N LYS A 35 20.34 4.09 -1.77
CA LYS A 35 20.21 2.74 -2.37
C LYS A 35 20.03 2.81 -3.89
N CYS A 36 19.26 3.78 -4.38
CA CYS A 36 19.03 3.99 -5.81
C CYS A 36 20.33 4.29 -6.55
N GLU A 37 21.20 5.15 -6.01
CA GLU A 37 22.49 5.45 -6.64
C GLU A 37 23.42 4.22 -6.72
N LYS A 38 23.22 3.21 -5.85
CA LYS A 38 23.88 1.91 -6.01
C LYS A 38 23.20 1.05 -7.09
N PHE A 39 21.86 1.05 -7.15
CA PHE A 39 21.12 0.34 -8.20
C PHE A 39 21.47 0.87 -9.59
N LYS A 40 21.54 2.20 -9.74
CA LYS A 40 21.93 2.92 -10.95
C LYS A 40 23.26 2.43 -11.54
N LYS A 41 24.22 2.06 -10.69
CA LYS A 41 25.53 1.55 -11.12
C LYS A 41 25.46 0.11 -11.66
N ALA A 42 24.50 -0.69 -11.20
CA ALA A 42 24.30 -2.05 -11.68
C ALA A 42 23.45 -2.12 -12.98
N LEU A 43 22.65 -1.09 -13.24
CA LEU A 43 21.70 -1.06 -14.36
C LEU A 43 22.33 -1.23 -15.75
N PRO A 44 23.48 -0.59 -16.10
CA PRO A 44 24.12 -0.79 -17.39
C PRO A 44 24.43 -2.26 -17.71
N ASP A 45 25.08 -2.97 -16.78
CA ASP A 45 25.44 -4.39 -16.96
C ASP A 45 24.19 -5.28 -17.09
N LEU A 46 23.15 -4.96 -16.32
CA LEU A 46 21.86 -5.67 -16.39
C LEU A 46 21.17 -5.47 -17.74
N ALA A 47 21.17 -4.24 -18.24
CA ALA A 47 20.51 -3.90 -19.51
C ALA A 47 21.28 -4.42 -20.72
N GLN A 48 22.62 -4.29 -20.73
CA GLN A 48 23.47 -4.82 -21.78
C GLN A 48 23.27 -6.33 -21.96
N ALA A 49 23.16 -7.06 -20.85
CA ALA A 49 22.95 -8.51 -20.90
C ALA A 49 21.56 -8.94 -21.39
N GLU A 50 20.60 -8.02 -21.49
CA GLU A 50 19.30 -8.22 -22.15
C GLU A 50 19.27 -7.61 -23.57
N GLY A 51 20.40 -7.08 -24.07
CA GLY A 51 20.51 -6.42 -25.36
C GLY A 51 19.81 -5.05 -25.42
N VAL A 52 19.68 -4.37 -24.27
CA VAL A 52 18.96 -3.09 -24.15
C VAL A 52 19.94 -1.97 -23.80
N SER A 53 19.87 -0.86 -24.53
CA SER A 53 20.57 0.38 -24.19
C SER A 53 19.68 1.26 -23.30
N ILE A 54 20.19 1.68 -22.14
CA ILE A 54 19.46 2.55 -21.21
C ILE A 54 20.31 3.72 -20.70
N SER A 55 19.65 4.80 -20.28
CA SER A 55 20.24 5.91 -19.52
C SER A 55 19.74 5.87 -18.07
N PRO A 56 20.52 5.28 -17.13
CA PRO A 56 20.08 5.06 -15.76
C PRO A 56 20.17 6.34 -14.91
N GLY A 57 19.16 6.57 -14.07
CA GLY A 57 19.10 7.72 -13.17
C GLY A 57 18.26 7.47 -11.91
N CYS A 58 18.41 8.39 -10.96
CA CYS A 58 17.59 8.45 -9.74
C CYS A 58 16.99 9.85 -9.65
N VAL A 59 15.72 9.94 -9.26
CA VAL A 59 14.97 11.20 -9.16
C VAL A 59 14.39 11.30 -7.76
N ALA A 60 14.72 12.37 -7.04
CA ALA A 60 14.14 12.61 -5.72
C ALA A 60 12.69 13.06 -5.86
N GLY A 61 11.79 12.46 -5.10
CA GLY A 61 10.42 12.90 -4.88
C GLY A 61 10.14 13.18 -3.40
N SER A 62 9.17 14.04 -3.11
CA SER A 62 8.77 14.35 -1.74
C SER A 62 7.74 13.37 -1.16
N SER A 63 7.11 12.56 -2.01
CA SER A 63 6.08 11.57 -1.65
C SER A 63 5.82 10.62 -2.81
N ASP A 64 5.09 9.52 -2.55
CA ASP A 64 4.61 8.61 -3.61
C ASP A 64 3.84 9.38 -4.70
N GLU A 65 3.01 10.34 -4.30
CA GLU A 65 2.18 11.18 -5.17
C GLU A 65 3.01 12.12 -6.04
N ASP A 66 4.05 12.73 -5.48
CA ASP A 66 5.00 13.53 -6.25
C ASP A 66 5.74 12.65 -7.28
N CYS A 67 6.16 11.45 -6.89
CA CYS A 67 6.77 10.50 -7.83
C CYS A 67 5.80 10.03 -8.92
N ILE A 68 4.54 9.74 -8.59
CA ILE A 68 3.49 9.40 -9.56
C ILE A 68 3.33 10.54 -10.58
N LYS A 69 3.27 11.80 -10.11
CA LYS A 69 3.19 12.98 -10.97
C LYS A 69 4.43 13.13 -11.84
N LYS A 70 5.64 12.98 -11.28
CA LYS A 70 6.90 13.02 -12.02
C LYS A 70 6.99 11.94 -13.10
N ILE A 71 6.42 10.76 -12.86
CA ILE A 71 6.34 9.71 -13.89
C ILE A 71 5.37 10.10 -15.00
N ASN A 72 4.21 10.64 -14.65
CA ASN A 72 3.26 11.18 -15.64
C ASN A 72 3.90 12.28 -16.50
N ASP A 73 4.66 13.19 -15.87
CA ASP A 73 5.27 14.35 -16.51
C ASP A 73 6.62 14.03 -17.19
N ASN A 74 6.96 12.73 -17.32
CA ASN A 74 8.18 12.25 -17.94
C ASN A 74 9.49 12.74 -17.29
N VAL A 75 9.47 13.07 -16.01
CA VAL A 75 10.62 13.45 -15.19
C VAL A 75 11.29 12.22 -14.55
N ALA A 76 10.49 11.23 -14.15
CA ALA A 76 10.93 9.92 -13.68
C ALA A 76 10.25 8.80 -14.50
N ASP A 77 10.67 7.55 -14.34
CA ASP A 77 10.14 6.43 -15.13
C ASP A 77 9.52 5.33 -14.27
N PHE A 78 10.03 5.10 -13.06
CA PHE A 78 9.62 3.98 -12.21
C PHE A 78 9.47 4.35 -10.75
N ILE A 79 8.52 3.72 -10.08
CA ILE A 79 8.38 3.68 -8.62
C ILE A 79 7.69 2.38 -8.22
N THR A 80 8.05 1.80 -7.07
CA THR A 80 7.34 0.67 -6.48
C THR A 80 6.21 1.17 -5.60
N LEU A 81 4.97 0.78 -5.89
CA LEU A 81 3.79 1.26 -5.19
C LEU A 81 3.00 0.12 -4.52
N ASN A 82 2.37 0.43 -3.39
CA ASN A 82 1.37 -0.45 -2.79
C ASN A 82 0.02 -0.39 -3.54
N GLY A 83 -0.89 -1.32 -3.24
CA GLY A 83 -2.17 -1.43 -3.94
C GLY A 83 -3.03 -0.16 -3.96
N GLY A 84 -3.05 0.61 -2.86
CA GLY A 84 -3.79 1.88 -2.80
C GLY A 84 -3.20 2.96 -3.71
N LYS A 85 -1.86 3.06 -3.75
CA LYS A 85 -1.16 4.01 -4.63
C LYS A 85 -1.21 3.57 -6.10
N ILE A 86 -1.18 2.26 -6.38
CA ILE A 86 -1.41 1.72 -7.73
C ILE A 86 -2.79 2.11 -8.25
N TYR A 87 -3.83 2.03 -7.41
CA TYR A 87 -5.17 2.48 -7.78
C TYR A 87 -5.17 3.97 -8.14
N HIS A 88 -4.59 4.82 -7.29
CA HIS A 88 -4.51 6.25 -7.55
C HIS A 88 -3.74 6.57 -8.84
N ALA A 89 -2.55 5.98 -9.03
CA ALA A 89 -1.69 6.16 -10.19
C ALA A 89 -2.40 5.74 -11.50
N GLY A 90 -3.06 4.58 -11.49
CA GLY A 90 -3.76 4.08 -12.67
C GLY A 90 -5.08 4.79 -12.96
N LYS A 91 -5.86 5.13 -11.93
CA LYS A 91 -7.16 5.83 -12.10
C LYS A 91 -6.97 7.29 -12.53
N THR A 92 -5.96 7.97 -12.01
CA THR A 92 -5.78 9.43 -12.21
C THR A 92 -4.86 9.74 -13.40
N TYR A 93 -3.79 8.96 -13.58
CA TYR A 93 -2.72 9.27 -14.55
C TYR A 93 -2.53 8.18 -15.61
N GLY A 94 -3.34 7.12 -15.60
CA GLY A 94 -3.21 6.04 -16.59
C GLY A 94 -1.90 5.25 -16.50
N LEU A 95 -1.17 5.35 -15.38
CA LEU A 95 0.05 4.58 -15.17
C LEU A 95 -0.26 3.09 -14.98
N VAL A 96 0.68 2.24 -15.39
CA VAL A 96 0.49 0.78 -15.44
C VAL A 96 1.53 0.05 -14.58
N PRO A 97 1.13 -1.01 -13.86
CA PRO A 97 2.09 -1.91 -13.24
C PRO A 97 2.75 -2.81 -14.30
N ILE A 98 4.04 -3.11 -14.13
CA ILE A 98 4.80 -3.96 -15.08
C ILE A 98 5.44 -5.19 -14.42
N VAL A 99 5.90 -5.09 -13.18
CA VAL A 99 6.37 -6.24 -12.40
C VAL A 99 5.86 -6.12 -10.97
N SER A 100 5.52 -7.25 -10.36
CA SER A 100 5.05 -7.34 -8.97
C SER A 100 6.13 -7.95 -8.10
N GLU A 101 6.23 -7.49 -6.86
CA GLU A 101 6.93 -8.23 -5.80
C GLU A 101 6.24 -9.59 -5.58
N ASP A 102 7.03 -10.62 -5.33
CA ASP A 102 6.61 -11.95 -4.92
C ASP A 102 7.35 -12.29 -3.62
N TYR A 103 6.58 -12.52 -2.55
CA TYR A 103 7.10 -12.79 -1.21
C TYR A 103 7.29 -14.29 -0.94
N GLY A 104 6.98 -15.15 -1.91
CA GLY A 104 6.92 -16.61 -1.77
C GLY A 104 5.68 -17.10 -1.01
N PRO A 105 5.49 -18.43 -0.91
CA PRO A 105 4.33 -19.01 -0.25
C PRO A 105 4.23 -18.59 1.23
N PRO A 106 3.01 -18.42 1.78
CA PRO A 106 1.71 -18.57 1.13
C PRO A 106 1.21 -17.31 0.39
N GLY A 107 1.99 -16.23 0.40
CA GLY A 107 1.56 -14.92 -0.12
C GLY A 107 1.73 -14.76 -1.64
N ASN A 108 2.79 -15.36 -2.19
CA ASN A 108 3.27 -15.15 -3.55
C ASN A 108 3.24 -13.64 -3.89
N THR A 109 2.50 -13.24 -4.93
CA THR A 109 2.28 -11.84 -5.35
C THR A 109 1.26 -11.08 -4.50
N GLY A 110 1.23 -11.32 -3.20
CA GLY A 110 0.33 -10.62 -2.28
C GLY A 110 0.30 -11.23 -0.89
N TYR A 111 -0.81 -11.02 -0.20
CA TYR A 111 -1.10 -11.68 1.06
C TYR A 111 -2.60 -11.73 1.31
N PHE A 112 -3.03 -12.72 2.07
CA PHE A 112 -4.41 -12.82 2.52
C PHE A 112 -4.61 -12.01 3.81
N ALA A 113 -5.59 -11.12 3.79
CA ALA A 113 -6.13 -10.47 4.97
C ALA A 113 -7.17 -11.40 5.62
N MET A 114 -7.08 -11.53 6.95
CA MET A 114 -7.84 -12.48 7.74
C MET A 114 -8.53 -11.75 8.89
N ALA A 115 -9.74 -12.20 9.24
CA ALA A 115 -10.35 -11.95 10.54
C ALA A 115 -10.24 -13.23 11.37
N VAL A 116 -9.68 -13.12 12.58
CA VAL A 116 -9.45 -14.24 13.49
C VAL A 116 -10.21 -14.00 14.78
N ALA A 117 -10.86 -15.03 15.29
CA ALA A 117 -11.52 -15.03 16.60
C ALA A 117 -11.23 -16.34 17.34
N LYS A 118 -11.51 -16.38 18.64
CA LYS A 118 -11.50 -17.64 19.40
C LYS A 118 -12.65 -18.56 18.97
N LYS A 119 -12.38 -19.87 18.86
CA LYS A 119 -13.29 -20.86 18.27
C LYS A 119 -14.63 -20.96 18.99
N GLN A 120 -14.63 -20.88 20.32
CA GLN A 120 -15.79 -21.00 21.20
C GLN A 120 -16.78 -19.82 21.11
N THR A 121 -16.40 -18.73 20.45
CA THR A 121 -17.30 -17.58 20.28
C THR A 121 -18.33 -17.86 19.17
N ASN A 122 -19.52 -17.26 19.24
CA ASN A 122 -20.51 -17.33 18.15
C ASN A 122 -20.32 -16.23 17.09
N ILE A 123 -19.12 -15.65 17.01
CA ILE A 123 -18.83 -14.52 16.13
C ILE A 123 -18.61 -14.99 14.69
N THR A 124 -19.14 -14.21 13.76
CA THR A 124 -19.02 -14.34 12.31
C THR A 124 -18.75 -12.96 11.71
N ILE A 125 -18.40 -12.90 10.42
CA ILE A 125 -18.18 -11.60 9.74
C ILE A 125 -19.44 -10.71 9.71
N ASN A 126 -20.63 -11.29 9.92
CA ASN A 126 -21.92 -10.59 9.89
C ASN A 126 -22.36 -10.08 11.27
N THR A 127 -21.70 -10.51 12.35
CA THR A 127 -22.09 -10.21 13.74
C THR A 127 -21.11 -9.28 14.44
N LEU A 128 -20.38 -8.47 13.65
CA LEU A 128 -19.31 -7.59 14.12
C LEU A 128 -19.80 -6.28 14.76
N LYS A 129 -21.06 -5.88 14.53
CA LYS A 129 -21.63 -4.67 15.14
C LYS A 129 -21.61 -4.80 16.67
N GLY A 130 -21.09 -3.78 17.35
CA GLY A 130 -20.97 -3.73 18.81
C GLY A 130 -19.89 -4.63 19.41
N ARG A 131 -19.09 -5.33 18.59
CA ARG A 131 -18.01 -6.20 19.08
C ARG A 131 -16.75 -5.41 19.44
N LYS A 132 -15.92 -6.02 20.28
CA LYS A 132 -14.59 -5.52 20.62
C LYS A 132 -13.56 -5.97 19.59
N THR A 133 -12.77 -5.06 19.03
CA THR A 133 -11.88 -5.39 17.88
C THR A 133 -10.43 -4.98 18.06
N CYS A 134 -9.52 -5.79 17.53
CA CYS A 134 -8.08 -5.57 17.55
C CYS A 134 -7.57 -5.33 16.12
N HIS A 135 -6.98 -4.17 15.89
CA HIS A 135 -6.51 -3.74 14.57
C HIS A 135 -4.99 -3.55 14.58
N THR A 136 -4.35 -3.75 13.42
CA THR A 136 -2.88 -3.63 13.33
C THR A 136 -2.38 -2.18 13.37
N GLY A 137 -3.28 -1.22 13.20
CA GLY A 137 -3.01 0.22 13.15
C GLY A 137 -3.94 0.92 12.15
N TYR A 138 -4.20 2.20 12.41
CA TYR A 138 -5.04 3.05 11.57
C TYR A 138 -4.48 3.12 10.14
N ARG A 139 -5.38 3.07 9.14
CA ARG A 139 -5.07 3.12 7.70
C ARG A 139 -4.10 2.06 7.15
N ARG A 140 -3.84 0.99 7.91
CA ARG A 140 -3.08 -0.16 7.41
C ARG A 140 -3.99 -1.10 6.62
N SER A 141 -3.47 -1.66 5.53
CA SER A 141 -4.27 -2.48 4.61
C SER A 141 -5.05 -3.63 5.27
N ALA A 142 -4.37 -4.68 5.78
CA ALA A 142 -5.04 -5.86 6.34
C ALA A 142 -5.84 -5.59 7.63
N GLY A 143 -5.36 -4.65 8.45
CA GLY A 143 -5.90 -4.39 9.77
C GLY A 143 -6.99 -3.32 9.81
N TRP A 144 -7.08 -2.48 8.79
CA TRP A 144 -8.01 -1.34 8.75
C TRP A 144 -8.69 -1.21 7.39
N ASN A 145 -7.95 -0.91 6.31
CA ASN A 145 -8.58 -0.53 5.04
C ASN A 145 -9.46 -1.67 4.48
N ILE A 146 -8.96 -2.90 4.49
CA ILE A 146 -9.72 -4.06 4.02
C ILE A 146 -10.98 -4.31 4.88
N PRO A 147 -10.89 -4.52 6.21
CA PRO A 147 -12.07 -4.79 7.02
C PRO A 147 -13.06 -3.62 7.07
N ILE A 148 -12.59 -2.37 7.22
CA ILE A 148 -13.46 -1.19 7.29
C ILE A 148 -14.10 -0.91 5.93
N GLY A 149 -13.33 -0.99 4.83
CA GLY A 149 -13.86 -0.77 3.49
C GLY A 149 -14.88 -1.83 3.09
N TYR A 150 -14.65 -3.10 3.45
CA TYR A 150 -15.64 -4.16 3.29
C TYR A 150 -16.91 -3.89 4.10
N LEU A 151 -16.78 -3.43 5.34
CA LEU A 151 -17.95 -3.12 6.17
C LEU A 151 -18.74 -1.93 5.63
N LEU A 152 -18.07 -0.90 5.11
CA LEU A 152 -18.71 0.27 4.50
C LEU A 152 -19.51 -0.05 3.23
N GLN A 153 -19.33 -1.22 2.61
CA GLN A 153 -20.15 -1.72 1.50
C GLN A 153 -21.51 -2.27 1.98
N GLY A 154 -22.19 -1.55 2.86
CA GLY A 154 -23.56 -1.83 3.28
C GLY A 154 -23.73 -2.57 4.62
N LYS A 155 -22.66 -2.97 5.30
CA LYS A 155 -22.73 -3.60 6.64
C LYS A 155 -22.62 -2.60 7.79
N MET A 156 -21.87 -1.53 7.57
CA MET A 156 -21.63 -0.44 8.49
C MET A 156 -22.10 0.85 7.82
N LYS A 157 -22.94 1.61 8.53
CA LYS A 157 -23.38 2.92 8.06
C LYS A 157 -22.18 3.87 8.09
N ARG A 158 -22.05 4.67 7.03
CA ARG A 158 -21.12 5.79 7.00
C ARG A 158 -21.60 6.87 7.98
N VAL A 159 -20.72 7.33 8.86
CA VAL A 159 -20.99 8.37 9.85
C VAL A 159 -19.94 9.47 9.71
N GLY A 160 -20.41 10.72 9.67
CA GLY A 160 -19.57 11.91 9.61
C GLY A 160 -18.99 12.21 8.22
N CYS A 161 -17.99 13.10 8.19
CA CYS A 161 -17.50 13.76 6.99
C CYS A 161 -15.97 13.97 7.05
N GLY A 162 -15.37 14.15 5.87
CA GLY A 162 -13.95 14.48 5.75
C GLY A 162 -13.03 13.26 5.85
N ASN A 163 -11.76 13.52 6.15
CA ASN A 163 -10.70 12.53 6.06
C ASN A 163 -10.78 11.41 7.12
N THR A 164 -11.55 11.57 8.19
CA THR A 164 -11.68 10.60 9.29
C THR A 164 -13.03 9.90 9.31
N VAL A 165 -13.80 9.98 8.21
CA VAL A 165 -15.11 9.32 8.05
C VAL A 165 -15.05 7.81 8.33
N ASP A 166 -13.93 7.17 8.01
CA ASP A 166 -13.68 5.76 8.28
C ASP A 166 -13.59 5.46 9.78
N ALA A 167 -12.84 6.28 10.52
CA ALA A 167 -12.72 6.21 11.97
C ALA A 167 -14.06 6.53 12.65
N GLN A 168 -14.76 7.58 12.22
CA GLN A 168 -16.08 7.96 12.76
C GLN A 168 -17.11 6.84 12.58
N SER A 169 -17.16 6.25 11.39
CA SER A 169 -18.04 5.11 11.09
C SER A 169 -17.69 3.89 11.95
N ALA A 170 -16.40 3.58 12.09
CA ALA A 170 -15.93 2.48 12.92
C ALA A 170 -16.22 2.69 14.41
N ALA A 171 -16.03 3.91 14.91
CA ALA A 171 -16.32 4.29 16.30
C ALA A 171 -17.81 4.12 16.64
N ALA A 172 -18.70 4.44 15.70
CA ALA A 172 -20.14 4.23 15.85
C ALA A 172 -20.56 2.75 15.69
N PHE A 173 -19.75 1.92 15.04
CA PHE A 173 -20.09 0.52 14.73
C PHE A 173 -19.57 -0.49 15.75
N PHE A 174 -18.35 -0.30 16.27
CA PHE A 174 -17.73 -1.15 17.28
C PHE A 174 -17.94 -0.59 18.68
N SER A 175 -17.93 -1.46 19.70
CA SER A 175 -18.07 -0.98 21.09
C SER A 175 -16.75 -0.41 21.61
N GLN A 176 -15.66 -1.15 21.47
CA GLN A 176 -14.31 -0.76 21.88
C GLN A 176 -13.29 -1.38 20.92
N SER A 177 -12.19 -0.68 20.67
CA SER A 177 -11.13 -1.20 19.81
C SER A 177 -9.75 -0.88 20.36
N CYS A 178 -8.74 -1.58 19.84
CA CYS A 178 -7.37 -1.07 19.82
C CYS A 178 -6.97 -0.81 18.38
N VAL A 179 -6.87 0.48 18.01
CA VAL A 179 -6.49 0.97 16.69
C VAL A 179 -5.27 1.90 16.85
N PRO A 180 -4.04 1.34 16.89
CA PRO A 180 -2.82 2.13 17.02
C PRO A 180 -2.74 3.26 15.98
N GLY A 181 -2.50 4.50 16.44
CA GLY A 181 -2.33 5.68 15.60
C GLY A 181 -3.60 6.28 15.02
N VAL A 182 -4.79 5.89 15.49
CA VAL A 182 -6.04 6.56 15.10
C VAL A 182 -6.05 8.02 15.61
N PRO A 183 -6.64 8.98 14.87
CA PRO A 183 -6.79 10.36 15.32
C PRO A 183 -7.48 10.43 16.68
N LYS A 184 -7.04 11.37 17.52
CA LYS A 184 -7.61 11.61 18.87
C LYS A 184 -8.74 12.64 18.82
N ASP A 185 -9.51 12.64 17.73
CA ASP A 185 -10.65 13.53 17.56
C ASP A 185 -11.76 13.14 18.55
N LYS A 186 -12.56 14.12 18.97
CA LYS A 186 -13.70 13.89 19.87
C LYS A 186 -14.67 12.87 19.25
N GLY A 187 -15.06 11.86 20.03
CA GLY A 187 -15.96 10.79 19.60
C GLY A 187 -15.25 9.56 19.03
N LEU A 188 -13.91 9.54 18.99
CA LEU A 188 -13.11 8.38 18.57
C LEU A 188 -12.43 7.66 19.74
N GLU A 189 -12.72 8.03 20.98
CA GLU A 189 -12.02 7.56 22.18
C GLU A 189 -12.12 6.04 22.33
N ASN A 190 -13.26 5.45 21.94
CA ASN A 190 -13.49 4.02 22.00
C ASN A 190 -12.53 3.21 21.10
N LEU A 191 -11.95 3.83 20.06
CA LEU A 191 -11.03 3.16 19.13
C LEU A 191 -9.64 2.88 19.74
N CYS A 192 -9.32 3.51 20.87
CA CYS A 192 -8.07 3.27 21.61
C CYS A 192 -8.27 2.55 22.94
N GLN A 193 -9.52 2.29 23.34
CA GLN A 193 -9.87 1.86 24.69
C GLN A 193 -9.34 0.45 25.05
N LEU A 194 -9.02 -0.39 24.06
CA LEU A 194 -8.40 -1.70 24.29
C LEU A 194 -6.88 -1.69 24.20
N CYS A 195 -6.27 -0.57 23.76
CA CYS A 195 -4.82 -0.45 23.75
C CYS A 195 -4.28 -0.26 25.18
N PRO A 196 -3.03 -0.65 25.45
CA PRO A 196 -2.42 -0.39 26.75
C PRO A 196 -2.38 1.12 27.03
N PRO A 197 -2.90 1.61 28.18
CA PRO A 197 -2.99 3.05 28.48
C PRO A 197 -1.65 3.79 28.37
N GLU A 198 -0.57 3.16 28.85
CA GLU A 198 0.80 3.69 28.85
C GLU A 198 1.36 3.89 27.43
N SER A 199 0.81 3.18 26.44
CA SER A 199 1.22 3.33 25.05
C SER A 199 0.64 4.58 24.37
N GLN A 200 -0.37 5.21 25.00
CA GLN A 200 -1.15 6.31 24.44
C GLN A 200 -1.68 6.01 23.02
N CYS A 201 -1.98 4.73 22.74
CA CYS A 201 -2.44 4.24 21.45
C CYS A 201 -1.44 4.50 20.30
N ALA A 202 -0.15 4.60 20.58
CA ALA A 202 0.87 4.93 19.58
C ALA A 202 0.98 3.86 18.46
N ALA A 203 1.20 4.30 17.21
CA ALA A 203 1.53 3.43 16.08
C ALA A 203 3.01 3.02 16.08
N SER A 204 3.54 2.58 17.22
CA SER A 204 4.94 2.20 17.39
C SER A 204 5.08 0.99 18.31
N SER A 205 6.31 0.57 18.58
CA SER A 205 6.61 -0.51 19.52
C SER A 205 6.19 -0.20 20.97
N LYS A 206 5.97 1.09 21.31
CA LYS A 206 5.41 1.50 22.61
C LYS A 206 4.04 0.85 22.87
N ASN A 207 3.26 0.60 21.82
CA ASN A 207 2.02 -0.14 21.91
C ASN A 207 2.26 -1.61 21.56
N ARG A 208 2.22 -2.49 22.56
CA ARG A 208 2.42 -3.94 22.35
C ARG A 208 1.37 -4.60 21.45
N TYR A 209 0.22 -3.95 21.23
CA TYR A 209 -0.82 -4.40 20.30
C TYR A 209 -0.69 -3.79 18.90
N ASN A 210 0.33 -2.97 18.64
CA ASN A 210 0.63 -2.48 17.30
C ASN A 210 1.14 -3.60 16.37
N GLY A 211 0.76 -3.52 15.09
CA GLY A 211 1.17 -4.50 14.09
C GLY A 211 0.36 -5.78 14.09
N HIS A 212 0.66 -6.63 13.11
CA HIS A 212 -0.06 -7.90 12.95
C HIS A 212 0.07 -8.79 14.18
N PRO A 213 1.27 -9.05 14.74
CA PRO A 213 1.39 -9.88 15.93
C PRO A 213 0.66 -9.27 17.13
N GLY A 214 0.79 -7.96 17.33
CA GLY A 214 0.11 -7.25 18.41
C GLY A 214 -1.42 -7.35 18.35
N ALA A 215 -2.01 -7.19 17.15
CA ALA A 215 -3.45 -7.36 16.96
C ALA A 215 -3.93 -8.79 17.29
N PHE A 216 -3.17 -9.82 16.90
CA PHE A 216 -3.47 -11.20 17.29
C PHE A 216 -3.43 -11.36 18.81
N LYS A 217 -2.36 -10.86 19.46
CA LYS A 217 -2.17 -10.93 20.93
C LYS A 217 -3.30 -10.23 21.67
N CYS A 218 -3.75 -9.06 21.21
CA CYS A 218 -4.90 -8.34 21.76
C CYS A 218 -6.17 -9.22 21.82
N MET A 219 -6.45 -9.98 20.76
CA MET A 219 -7.60 -10.90 20.71
C MET A 219 -7.36 -12.18 21.52
N ALA A 220 -6.17 -12.77 21.40
CA ALA A 220 -5.80 -13.99 22.13
C ALA A 220 -5.84 -13.78 23.66
N GLU A 221 -5.42 -12.60 24.14
CA GLU A 221 -5.48 -12.18 25.55
C GLU A 221 -6.88 -11.75 26.01
N GLY A 222 -7.89 -11.82 25.14
CA GLY A 222 -9.28 -11.53 25.47
C GLY A 222 -9.62 -10.05 25.65
N LYS A 223 -8.75 -9.13 25.20
CA LYS A 223 -9.07 -7.69 25.21
C LYS A 223 -10.10 -7.35 24.12
N GLY A 224 -9.87 -7.89 22.93
CA GLY A 224 -10.85 -7.88 21.83
C GLY A 224 -11.36 -9.27 21.50
N GLU A 225 -12.46 -9.32 20.77
CA GLU A 225 -13.10 -10.58 20.35
C GLU A 225 -12.65 -11.01 18.94
N VAL A 226 -12.22 -10.06 18.11
CA VAL A 226 -11.79 -10.29 16.71
C VAL A 226 -10.51 -9.51 16.43
N ALA A 227 -9.55 -10.15 15.74
CA ALA A 227 -8.35 -9.51 15.22
C ALA A 227 -8.33 -9.51 13.69
N PHE A 228 -7.98 -8.37 13.10
CA PHE A 228 -7.77 -8.24 11.64
C PHE A 228 -6.28 -8.20 11.33
N LEU A 229 -5.78 -9.13 10.53
CA LEU A 229 -4.34 -9.35 10.33
C LEU A 229 -4.02 -10.03 8.99
N LYS A 230 -2.73 -10.23 8.70
CA LYS A 230 -2.29 -10.99 7.51
C LYS A 230 -2.14 -12.47 7.88
N LEU A 231 -2.42 -13.36 6.93
CA LEU A 231 -2.42 -14.80 7.13
C LEU A 231 -1.28 -15.41 7.95
N PRO A 232 0.02 -15.20 7.63
CA PRO A 232 1.05 -15.94 8.35
C PRO A 232 1.10 -15.58 9.83
N THR A 233 0.56 -14.42 10.23
CA THR A 233 0.72 -13.91 11.59
C THR A 233 0.14 -14.82 12.67
N SER A 234 -1.10 -15.31 12.53
CA SER A 234 -1.67 -16.20 13.54
C SER A 234 -0.87 -17.50 13.65
N LEU A 235 -0.39 -18.03 12.52
CA LEU A 235 0.43 -19.24 12.48
C LEU A 235 1.80 -19.01 13.13
N ASP A 236 2.45 -17.90 12.82
CA ASP A 236 3.76 -17.54 13.35
C ASP A 236 3.72 -17.31 14.85
N VAL A 237 2.74 -16.55 15.35
CA VAL A 237 2.61 -16.28 16.79
C VAL A 237 2.31 -17.57 17.56
N LEU A 238 1.43 -18.44 17.05
CA LEU A 238 1.13 -19.72 17.71
C LEU A 238 2.33 -20.68 17.66
N ARG A 239 3.16 -20.61 16.61
CA ARG A 239 4.39 -21.40 16.52
C ARG A 239 5.48 -20.90 17.48
N SER A 240 5.64 -19.58 17.64
CA SER A 240 6.69 -19.00 18.48
C SER A 240 6.30 -18.86 19.95
N GLU A 241 5.01 -18.62 20.23
CA GLU A 241 4.48 -18.28 21.56
C GLU A 241 3.28 -19.18 21.93
N GLY A 242 3.19 -20.39 21.36
CA GLY A 242 2.08 -21.33 21.58
C GLY A 242 1.87 -21.73 23.04
N ALA A 243 2.93 -21.80 23.85
CA ALA A 243 2.80 -22.04 25.29
C ALA A 243 1.92 -21.00 26.01
N LYS A 244 1.87 -19.77 25.50
CA LYS A 244 1.05 -18.68 26.05
C LYS A 244 -0.31 -18.57 25.37
N TYR A 245 -0.37 -18.80 24.06
CA TYR A 245 -1.55 -18.51 23.25
C TYR A 245 -2.31 -19.76 22.77
N GLY A 246 -1.90 -20.95 23.18
CA GLY A 246 -2.54 -22.21 22.83
C GLY A 246 -2.27 -22.66 21.40
N ASN A 247 -3.18 -23.45 20.85
CA ASN A 247 -3.03 -24.10 19.55
C ASN A 247 -3.98 -23.53 18.48
N MET A 248 -3.69 -23.80 17.21
CA MET A 248 -4.53 -23.37 16.07
C MET A 248 -6.00 -23.84 16.19
N SER A 249 -6.23 -25.01 16.79
CA SER A 249 -7.57 -25.59 16.98
C SER A 249 -8.48 -24.77 17.90
N GLU A 250 -7.94 -23.82 18.66
CA GLU A 250 -8.67 -22.92 19.56
C GLU A 250 -9.12 -21.63 18.87
N TYR A 251 -8.74 -21.44 17.61
CA TYR A 251 -9.05 -20.25 16.82
C TYR A 251 -9.81 -20.59 15.55
N LYS A 252 -10.45 -19.57 14.98
CA LYS A 252 -11.18 -19.67 13.72
C LYS A 252 -10.99 -18.41 12.86
N TYR A 253 -10.96 -18.62 11.55
CA TYR A 253 -11.13 -17.58 10.56
C TYR A 253 -12.61 -17.26 10.37
N LEU A 254 -12.93 -15.97 10.23
CA LEU A 254 -14.26 -15.50 9.83
C LEU A 254 -14.27 -15.33 8.30
N CYS A 255 -15.14 -16.07 7.62
CA CYS A 255 -15.21 -16.08 6.16
C CYS A 255 -16.24 -15.08 5.66
N LEU A 256 -16.03 -14.48 4.48
CA LEU A 256 -16.95 -13.49 3.91
C LEU A 256 -18.39 -14.02 3.70
N ASN A 257 -18.54 -15.33 3.48
CA ASN A 257 -19.84 -15.98 3.31
C ASN A 257 -20.63 -16.19 4.63
N GLY A 258 -20.20 -15.59 5.74
CA GLY A 258 -20.86 -15.71 7.04
C GLY A 258 -20.48 -16.97 7.83
N LYS A 259 -19.83 -17.96 7.21
CA LYS A 259 -19.33 -19.16 7.89
C LYS A 259 -18.00 -18.88 8.60
N THR A 260 -17.52 -19.87 9.35
CA THR A 260 -16.19 -19.84 9.97
C THR A 260 -15.43 -21.11 9.65
N LYS A 261 -14.10 -21.04 9.69
CA LYS A 261 -13.23 -22.22 9.54
C LYS A 261 -12.21 -22.26 10.67
N VAL A 262 -12.02 -23.42 11.29
CA VAL A 262 -10.94 -23.61 12.28
C VAL A 262 -9.60 -23.26 11.64
N LEU A 263 -8.74 -22.61 12.40
CA LEU A 263 -7.44 -22.17 11.93
C LEU A 263 -6.59 -23.38 11.53
N SER A 264 -6.03 -23.36 10.33
CA SER A 264 -5.08 -24.36 9.86
C SER A 264 -4.18 -23.74 8.79
N PRO A 265 -3.04 -24.38 8.45
CA PRO A 265 -2.14 -23.89 7.42
C PRO A 265 -2.82 -23.66 6.07
N ASP A 266 -3.89 -24.39 5.73
CA ASP A 266 -4.57 -24.30 4.42
C ASP A 266 -5.97 -23.69 4.45
N ALA A 267 -6.56 -23.48 5.63
CA ALA A 267 -7.94 -23.00 5.77
C ALA A 267 -8.18 -21.66 5.06
N TYR A 268 -7.14 -20.83 4.95
CA TYR A 268 -7.19 -19.54 4.28
C TYR A 268 -7.59 -19.62 2.80
N LYS A 269 -7.25 -20.72 2.11
CA LYS A 269 -7.54 -20.92 0.69
C LYS A 269 -9.04 -20.86 0.40
N LYS A 270 -9.87 -21.26 1.38
CA LYS A 270 -11.34 -21.26 1.30
C LYS A 270 -12.00 -20.23 2.22
N CYS A 271 -11.24 -19.54 3.05
CA CYS A 271 -11.75 -18.63 4.07
C CYS A 271 -10.74 -17.52 4.38
N HIS A 272 -10.84 -16.41 3.65
CA HIS A 272 -10.10 -15.18 3.88
C HIS A 272 -11.05 -13.98 3.69
N LEU A 273 -10.67 -12.81 4.20
CA LEU A 273 -11.41 -11.58 3.90
C LEU A 273 -11.07 -11.10 2.50
N PHE A 274 -9.79 -11.04 2.18
CA PHE A 274 -9.34 -10.46 0.93
C PHE A 274 -7.94 -10.93 0.56
N PHE A 275 -7.64 -11.03 -0.73
CA PHE A 275 -6.26 -11.15 -1.21
C PHE A 275 -5.73 -9.78 -1.60
N SER A 276 -4.90 -9.17 -0.76
CA SER A 276 -4.25 -7.90 -1.09
C SER A 276 -3.11 -8.17 -2.06
N PRO A 277 -3.10 -7.56 -3.25
CA PRO A 277 -1.97 -7.63 -4.17
C PRO A 277 -0.68 -7.13 -3.51
N ALA A 278 0.45 -7.68 -3.95
CA ALA A 278 1.77 -7.20 -3.59
C ALA A 278 2.04 -5.80 -4.17
N HIS A 279 3.16 -5.21 -3.77
CA HIS A 279 3.57 -3.96 -4.40
C HIS A 279 4.01 -4.27 -5.83
N ALA A 280 3.88 -3.29 -6.71
CA ALA A 280 4.29 -3.43 -8.10
C ALA A 280 5.08 -2.19 -8.53
N VAL A 281 6.03 -2.39 -9.44
CA VAL A 281 6.69 -1.32 -10.15
C VAL A 281 5.70 -0.76 -11.16
N VAL A 282 5.45 0.54 -11.04
CA VAL A 282 4.54 1.31 -11.88
C VAL A 282 5.33 2.23 -12.79
N THR A 283 4.89 2.35 -14.04
CA THR A 283 5.47 3.20 -15.07
C THR A 283 4.39 3.72 -16.02
N ARG A 284 4.76 4.52 -17.02
CA ARG A 284 3.85 4.97 -18.07
C ARG A 284 3.37 3.80 -18.94
N SER A 285 2.18 3.93 -19.50
CA SER A 285 1.67 2.96 -20.47
C SER A 285 2.52 2.97 -21.75
N GLY A 286 2.63 1.82 -22.42
CA GLY A 286 3.47 1.66 -23.61
C GLY A 286 4.14 0.29 -23.69
N ASN A 287 5.14 0.18 -24.58
CA ASN A 287 5.93 -1.04 -24.71
C ASN A 287 7.02 -1.12 -23.62
N ASN A 288 6.71 -1.87 -22.56
CA ASN A 288 7.56 -1.99 -21.37
C ASN A 288 8.38 -3.29 -21.31
N GLN A 289 8.45 -4.06 -22.39
CA GLN A 289 9.08 -5.40 -22.37
C GLN A 289 10.56 -5.37 -21.96
N ASP A 290 11.31 -4.39 -22.43
CA ASP A 290 12.73 -4.26 -22.09
C ASP A 290 12.94 -3.92 -20.61
N TYR A 291 12.11 -3.04 -20.04
CA TYR A 291 12.15 -2.74 -18.61
C TYR A 291 11.78 -3.94 -17.75
N ILE A 292 10.80 -4.74 -18.19
CA ILE A 292 10.42 -5.99 -17.51
C ILE A 292 11.63 -6.94 -17.50
N LYS A 293 12.29 -7.17 -18.63
CA LYS A 293 13.48 -8.04 -18.71
C LYS A 293 14.59 -7.58 -17.76
N ILE A 294 14.92 -6.28 -17.77
CA ILE A 294 15.94 -5.69 -16.88
C ILE A 294 15.59 -5.93 -15.41
N LEU A 295 14.34 -5.69 -15.01
CA LEU A 295 13.89 -5.84 -13.63
C LEU A 295 13.87 -7.31 -13.17
N LEU A 296 13.42 -8.23 -14.03
CA LEU A 296 13.46 -9.66 -13.74
C LEU A 296 14.89 -10.18 -13.65
N ARG A 297 15.80 -9.68 -14.50
CA ARG A 297 17.22 -9.97 -14.42
C ARG A 297 17.82 -9.46 -13.11
N ALA A 298 17.56 -8.20 -12.75
CA ALA A 298 18.00 -7.62 -11.48
C ALA A 298 17.50 -8.45 -10.29
N SER A 299 16.23 -8.84 -10.33
CA SER A 299 15.63 -9.71 -9.32
C SER A 299 16.32 -11.07 -9.20
N LYS A 300 16.77 -11.68 -10.30
CA LYS A 300 17.38 -13.01 -10.28
C LYS A 300 18.84 -12.96 -9.83
N TYR A 301 19.59 -11.98 -10.31
CA TYR A 301 21.04 -11.96 -10.19
C TYR A 301 21.56 -11.07 -9.06
N CYS A 302 20.86 -9.98 -8.71
CA CYS A 302 21.31 -9.06 -7.65
C CYS A 302 20.87 -9.54 -6.26
N GLN A 303 21.15 -10.80 -5.92
CA GLN A 303 20.83 -11.42 -4.63
C GLN A 303 22.09 -12.02 -3.98
N LYS A 304 22.12 -12.09 -2.64
CA LYS A 304 23.29 -12.47 -1.83
C LYS A 304 23.97 -13.79 -2.23
N ASN A 305 23.17 -14.77 -2.65
CA ASN A 305 23.64 -16.13 -2.91
C ASN A 305 23.68 -16.48 -4.40
N THR A 306 23.69 -15.49 -5.30
CA THR A 306 23.76 -15.73 -6.74
C THR A 306 25.18 -15.50 -7.26
N THR A 307 25.82 -16.54 -7.78
CA THR A 307 27.20 -16.49 -8.33
C THR A 307 27.27 -15.97 -9.77
N ALA A 308 26.16 -16.06 -10.52
CA ALA A 308 26.14 -15.85 -11.96
C ALA A 308 26.05 -14.37 -12.44
N SER A 309 25.98 -13.41 -11.52
CA SER A 309 26.33 -12.00 -11.77
C SER A 309 26.33 -11.26 -10.44
N ASN A 310 27.49 -10.76 -10.03
CA ASN A 310 27.62 -9.87 -8.89
C ASN A 310 27.36 -8.45 -9.41
N CYS A 311 26.12 -7.96 -9.30
CA CYS A 311 25.60 -6.68 -9.78
C CYS A 311 26.34 -5.44 -9.24
N SER A 312 27.64 -5.36 -9.47
CA SER A 312 28.57 -4.42 -8.84
C SER A 312 28.43 -4.38 -7.29
N GLY A 313 28.12 -5.52 -6.66
CA GLY A 313 27.84 -5.60 -5.23
C GLY A 313 26.46 -5.08 -4.79
N PHE A 314 25.55 -4.82 -5.72
CA PHE A 314 24.17 -4.43 -5.45
C PHE A 314 23.28 -5.64 -5.11
N TYR A 315 22.45 -5.49 -4.09
CA TYR A 315 21.48 -6.45 -3.60
C TYR A 315 20.10 -5.80 -3.56
N ILE A 316 19.22 -6.22 -4.47
CA ILE A 316 17.97 -5.53 -4.75
C ILE A 316 16.98 -5.56 -3.57
N PHE A 317 16.94 -6.65 -2.81
CA PHE A 317 16.03 -6.83 -1.66
C PHE A 317 16.72 -6.73 -0.29
N GLU A 318 17.89 -6.08 -0.19
CA GLU A 318 18.50 -5.74 1.11
C GLU A 318 18.49 -4.21 1.31
N SER A 319 18.14 -3.73 2.50
CA SER A 319 18.14 -2.30 2.84
C SER A 319 19.19 -1.95 3.88
N VAL A 320 19.31 -2.76 4.93
CA VAL A 320 20.25 -2.57 6.06
C VAL A 320 21.71 -2.43 5.61
N ARG A 321 22.08 -3.06 4.49
CA ARG A 321 23.42 -2.95 3.90
C ARG A 321 23.75 -1.54 3.41
N TYR A 322 22.74 -0.81 2.96
CA TYR A 322 22.89 0.54 2.40
C TYR A 322 22.74 1.60 3.47
N VAL A 323 21.78 1.40 4.38
CA VAL A 323 21.51 2.31 5.49
C VAL A 323 21.21 1.46 6.73
N PRO A 324 22.12 1.44 7.74
CA PRO A 324 21.92 0.67 8.96
C PRO A 324 20.63 1.06 9.69
N GLY A 325 19.85 0.06 10.11
CA GLY A 325 18.57 0.27 10.81
C GLY A 325 17.35 0.42 9.89
N GLU A 326 17.55 0.79 8.64
CA GLU A 326 16.48 1.00 7.67
C GLU A 326 16.05 -0.27 6.94
N LYS A 327 14.79 -0.27 6.48
CA LYS A 327 14.14 -1.41 5.83
C LYS A 327 13.27 -0.97 4.67
N HIS A 328 13.07 -1.87 3.72
CA HIS A 328 12.10 -1.71 2.61
C HIS A 328 12.39 -0.54 1.67
N LEU A 329 13.67 -0.19 1.46
CA LEU A 329 14.10 0.86 0.54
C LEU A 329 13.99 0.36 -0.92
N LEU A 330 13.27 1.10 -1.78
CA LEU A 330 12.91 0.78 -3.19
C LEU A 330 11.99 -0.42 -3.38
N PHE A 331 12.27 -1.50 -2.66
CA PHE A 331 11.53 -2.76 -2.63
C PHE A 331 11.49 -3.26 -1.19
N LYS A 332 10.48 -4.06 -0.84
CA LYS A 332 10.47 -4.73 0.44
C LYS A 332 11.60 -5.75 0.56
N ASP A 333 12.29 -5.70 1.68
CA ASP A 333 13.28 -6.71 2.06
C ASP A 333 12.73 -8.15 2.13
N SER A 334 11.41 -8.32 2.27
CA SER A 334 10.77 -9.63 2.27
C SER A 334 10.55 -10.22 0.88
N THR A 335 10.77 -9.45 -0.19
CA THR A 335 10.61 -9.89 -1.57
C THR A 335 11.62 -10.98 -1.90
N LYS A 336 11.14 -12.06 -2.52
CA LYS A 336 11.94 -13.21 -2.96
C LYS A 336 12.32 -13.09 -4.42
N GLN A 337 11.41 -12.55 -5.22
CA GLN A 337 11.61 -12.26 -6.62
C GLN A 337 10.63 -11.18 -7.09
N LEU A 338 10.93 -10.56 -8.24
CA LEU A 338 9.97 -9.84 -9.06
C LEU A 338 9.39 -10.80 -10.09
N VAL A 339 8.12 -10.62 -10.42
CA VAL A 339 7.44 -11.38 -11.47
C VAL A 339 6.73 -10.46 -12.43
N ASP A 340 6.71 -10.81 -13.71
CA ASP A 340 5.92 -10.12 -14.73
C ASP A 340 4.43 -10.21 -14.38
N VAL A 341 3.75 -9.06 -14.39
CA VAL A 341 2.29 -9.02 -14.18
C VAL A 341 1.51 -9.59 -15.37
N LYS A 342 2.16 -9.75 -16.53
CA LYS A 342 1.60 -10.29 -17.78
C LYS A 342 0.30 -9.56 -18.15
N GLY A 343 -0.80 -10.31 -18.32
CA GLY A 343 -2.11 -9.76 -18.62
C GLY A 343 -2.71 -8.86 -17.53
N LYS A 344 -2.10 -8.75 -16.35
CA LYS A 344 -2.53 -7.87 -15.25
C LYS A 344 -1.89 -6.48 -15.30
N ASN A 345 -1.49 -6.01 -16.49
CA ASN A 345 -0.80 -4.74 -16.75
C ASN A 345 -1.69 -3.46 -16.65
N THR A 346 -2.76 -3.49 -15.85
CA THR A 346 -3.56 -2.30 -15.54
C THR A 346 -3.92 -2.34 -14.06
N TYR A 347 -4.15 -1.18 -13.44
CA TYR A 347 -4.55 -1.16 -12.03
C TYR A 347 -5.81 -2.00 -11.76
N LYS A 348 -6.81 -1.97 -12.66
CA LYS A 348 -8.03 -2.79 -12.52
C LYS A 348 -7.73 -4.29 -12.52
N LYS A 349 -6.94 -4.76 -13.49
CA LYS A 349 -6.61 -6.19 -13.62
C LYS A 349 -5.66 -6.69 -12.53
N LEU A 350 -4.72 -5.86 -12.08
CA LEU A 350 -3.81 -6.22 -11.00
C LEU A 350 -4.52 -6.27 -9.65
N LEU A 351 -5.32 -5.24 -9.35
CA LEU A 351 -5.95 -5.09 -8.05
C LEU A 351 -7.20 -5.95 -7.90
N GLY A 352 -7.94 -6.16 -8.98
CA GLY A 352 -9.24 -6.83 -8.97
C GLY A 352 -10.36 -5.91 -8.47
N GLU A 353 -11.58 -6.18 -8.94
CA GLU A 353 -12.75 -5.33 -8.67
C GLU A 353 -13.07 -5.21 -7.18
N ASP A 354 -12.99 -6.31 -6.44
CA ASP A 354 -13.36 -6.31 -5.03
C ASP A 354 -12.39 -5.48 -4.17
N TYR A 355 -11.10 -5.40 -4.56
CA TYR A 355 -10.13 -4.53 -3.86
C TYR A 355 -10.42 -3.07 -4.16
N ILE A 356 -10.78 -2.78 -5.42
CA ILE A 356 -11.14 -1.44 -5.84
C ILE A 356 -12.38 -0.95 -5.09
N LYS A 357 -13.42 -1.78 -4.95
CA LYS A 357 -14.60 -1.44 -4.13
C LYS A 357 -14.24 -1.13 -2.67
N ILE A 358 -13.25 -1.83 -2.10
CA ILE A 358 -12.74 -1.54 -0.76
C ILE A 358 -12.10 -0.14 -0.73
N LEU A 359 -11.27 0.21 -1.71
CA LEU A 359 -10.64 1.53 -1.79
C LEU A 359 -11.66 2.65 -2.00
N GLU A 360 -12.66 2.41 -2.85
CA GLU A 360 -13.74 3.36 -3.16
C GLU A 360 -14.69 3.59 -1.99
N ALA A 361 -14.81 2.61 -1.09
CA ALA A 361 -15.58 2.77 0.15
C ALA A 361 -15.03 3.90 1.06
N PHE A 362 -13.77 4.31 0.88
CA PHE A 362 -13.16 5.44 1.59
C PHE A 362 -13.23 6.77 0.81
N THR A 363 -13.56 6.73 -0.48
CA THR A 363 -13.75 7.96 -1.24
C THR A 363 -14.97 8.69 -0.72
N VAL A 364 -14.75 9.94 -0.31
CA VAL A 364 -15.77 10.81 0.29
C VAL A 364 -16.73 11.20 -0.83
N ASP A 365 -18.00 10.83 -0.68
CA ASP A 365 -19.07 11.48 -1.43
C ASP A 365 -19.13 12.93 -0.94
N THR A 366 -19.00 13.88 -1.86
CA THR A 366 -19.02 15.33 -1.60
C THR A 366 -20.37 15.86 -1.09
N THR A 367 -21.26 15.00 -0.61
CA THR A 367 -22.62 15.34 -0.17
C THR A 367 -22.71 15.76 1.29
N CYS A 368 -21.61 16.14 1.92
CA CYS A 368 -21.64 16.89 3.18
C CYS A 368 -22.01 18.37 2.95
N SER A 369 -23.09 18.62 2.21
CA SER A 369 -23.75 19.93 2.11
C SER A 369 -24.77 20.00 3.24
N GLY A 370 -24.29 20.21 4.46
CA GLY A 370 -25.09 20.10 5.68
C GLY A 370 -24.70 21.10 6.76
N VAL A 371 -24.32 22.32 6.36
CA VAL A 371 -24.42 23.49 7.23
C VAL A 371 -25.06 24.58 6.40
N ASN A 372 -26.35 24.83 6.64
CA ASN A 372 -27.00 26.05 6.20
C ASN A 372 -26.18 27.24 6.73
N PRO A 373 -25.76 28.21 5.92
CA PRO A 373 -25.32 29.50 6.42
C PRO A 373 -26.56 30.29 6.85
N THR A 374 -27.28 29.81 7.88
CA THR A 374 -28.32 30.62 8.51
C THR A 374 -27.64 31.65 9.41
N LEU A 375 -27.81 32.91 8.98
CA LEU A 375 -27.97 34.09 9.83
C LEU A 375 -26.71 34.61 10.52
N PHE A 376 -25.81 35.20 9.74
CA PHE A 376 -25.23 36.48 10.16
C PHE A 376 -26.20 37.59 9.76
N THR A 377 -27.30 37.75 10.51
CA THR A 377 -27.96 39.06 10.59
C THR A 377 -27.02 39.98 11.37
N SER A 378 -26.19 40.72 10.66
CA SER A 378 -25.46 41.85 11.23
C SER A 378 -26.45 42.93 11.64
N LEU A 379 -26.86 42.94 12.91
CA LEU A 379 -27.32 44.15 13.59
C LEU A 379 -26.13 45.12 13.70
N SER A 380 -25.82 45.80 12.60
CA SER A 380 -24.87 46.93 12.59
C SER A 380 -25.20 47.88 11.44
N GLY A 381 -26.49 48.17 11.25
CA GLY A 381 -27.01 49.07 10.22
C GLY A 381 -27.94 50.16 10.75
N LEU A 382 -27.88 50.48 12.06
CA LEU A 382 -28.74 51.51 12.65
C LEU A 382 -27.99 52.32 13.72
N LEU A 383 -26.85 52.90 13.35
CA LEU A 383 -26.22 53.94 14.18
C LEU A 383 -25.33 54.92 13.38
N MET A 384 -25.56 55.11 12.08
CA MET A 384 -24.80 56.07 11.24
C MET A 384 -25.70 56.87 10.28
N THR A 385 -26.88 57.27 10.74
CA THR A 385 -27.74 58.26 10.05
C THR A 385 -28.25 59.36 10.98
N ILE A 386 -27.49 59.70 12.03
CA ILE A 386 -27.71 60.91 12.85
C ILE A 386 -26.38 61.68 12.99
N VAL A 387 -25.75 62.02 11.86
CA VAL A 387 -24.70 63.07 11.81
C VAL A 387 -24.86 63.97 10.56
N ALA A 388 -25.85 63.72 9.69
CA ALA A 388 -26.06 64.49 8.46
C ALA A 388 -27.25 65.47 8.52
N LEU A 389 -27.53 66.06 9.69
CA LEU A 389 -28.64 67.04 9.85
C LEU A 389 -28.36 68.18 10.84
N LEU A 390 -27.09 68.52 11.10
CA LEU A 390 -26.67 69.71 11.84
C LEU A 390 -25.60 70.50 11.06
N GLY A 391 -25.91 70.80 9.81
CA GLY A 391 -25.11 71.65 8.92
C GLY A 391 -25.96 72.69 8.18
N LEU A 392 -27.07 73.11 8.77
CA LEU A 392 -27.89 74.23 8.32
C LEU A 392 -28.41 74.95 9.58
N VAL A 393 -28.13 76.25 9.66
CA VAL A 393 -28.41 77.21 10.74
C VAL A 393 -27.26 77.40 11.75
N LEU A 394 -26.17 78.01 11.29
CA LEU A 394 -25.69 79.35 11.71
C LEU A 394 -24.37 79.68 11.00
#